data_AF-G5QKM6-F1
#
_entry.id   AF-G5QKM6-F1
#
_cell.length_a   1.000
_cell.length_b   1.000
_cell.length_c   1.000
_cell.angle_alpha   90.00
_cell.angle_beta   90.00
_cell.angle_gamma   90.00
#
_symmetry.space_group_name_H-M   'P 1'
#
loop_
_entity.id
_entity.type
_entity.pdbx_description
1 polymer ?
#
loop_
_entity_poly.entity_id
_entity_poly.type
_entity_poly.pdbx_seq_one_letter_code
_entity_poly.pdbx_strand_id
1 'polypeptide(L)'
;MVWGITLRAAIADAGLNNNDLVTLQMTGKETVTVDVKQKGEDGKPLLDGKGQPIYRKEERERNKWTARQAIDPTVVSADTRSMTPPGELLAYSLKDWNTLQAGVEELAKKAGVSLPDWPGLPDALWMEPAGKGVPSPDRQPDNPTLPAPSREAGKALFQAMDAEQQLKLLLVKAHGDYVQGVVLHDDVYKPVLGRLCKNARGAPHMTLNEITPDGLKPLGYGNPINNDTGSFNDYVFRLNNEPQRLYAQGLEPEKRPAALQQQLGFDSAPVAPDQLVVRREPESGHRHTPTMPRPGH
;
A
#
# COMPACT_ATOMS: atom_id res chain seq x y z
N MET A 1 -5.72 -20.07 17.39
CA MET A 1 -5.16 -19.42 16.19
C MET A 1 -4.86 -20.49 15.14
N VAL A 2 -5.75 -20.73 14.19
CA VAL A 2 -5.53 -21.71 13.10
C VAL A 2 -5.04 -20.94 11.87
N TRP A 3 -3.79 -20.49 11.90
CA TRP A 3 -3.06 -20.11 10.70
C TRP A 3 -2.62 -21.41 10.03
N GLY A 4 -3.40 -21.88 9.05
CA GLY A 4 -3.36 -23.25 8.56
C GLY A 4 -2.27 -23.52 7.51
N ILE A 5 -1.90 -24.80 7.39
CA ILE A 5 -1.02 -25.40 6.34
C ILE A 5 -1.45 -24.97 4.92
N THR A 6 -2.74 -24.70 4.71
CA THR A 6 -3.32 -24.26 3.43
C THR A 6 -2.84 -22.88 3.00
N LEU A 7 -2.52 -21.97 3.92
CA LEU A 7 -1.91 -20.67 3.59
C LEU A 7 -0.49 -20.87 3.06
N ARG A 8 0.29 -21.75 3.69
CA ARG A 8 1.66 -22.08 3.23
C ARG A 8 1.65 -22.72 1.84
N ALA A 9 0.69 -23.61 1.58
CA ALA A 9 0.50 -24.20 0.24
C ALA A 9 0.12 -23.14 -0.80
N ALA A 10 -0.84 -22.26 -0.47
CA ALA A 10 -1.24 -21.17 -1.38
C ALA A 10 -0.09 -20.21 -1.70
N ILE A 11 0.82 -19.97 -0.75
CA ILE A 11 2.03 -19.15 -0.97
C ILE A 11 3.04 -19.88 -1.88
N ALA A 12 3.27 -21.18 -1.65
CA ALA A 12 4.19 -21.98 -2.47
C ALA A 12 3.69 -22.14 -3.93
N ASP A 13 2.40 -22.42 -4.11
CA ASP A 13 1.77 -22.58 -5.44
C ASP A 13 1.78 -21.27 -6.25
N ALA A 14 1.84 -20.13 -5.58
CA ALA A 14 1.92 -18.81 -6.21
C ALA A 14 3.35 -18.42 -6.65
N GLY A 15 4.35 -19.29 -6.45
CA GLY A 15 5.73 -19.06 -6.90
C GLY A 15 6.43 -17.90 -6.20
N LEU A 16 6.02 -17.60 -4.97
CA LEU A 16 6.43 -16.41 -4.23
C LEU A 16 7.75 -16.64 -3.50
N ASN A 17 8.63 -15.64 -3.56
CA ASN A 17 9.86 -15.61 -2.77
C ASN A 17 9.65 -14.91 -1.42
N ASN A 18 10.58 -15.11 -0.50
CA ASN A 18 10.61 -14.35 0.74
C ASN A 18 10.65 -12.85 0.42
N ASN A 19 9.72 -12.09 1.01
CA ASN A 19 9.47 -10.65 0.82
C ASN A 19 8.59 -10.22 -0.36
N ASP A 20 7.99 -11.16 -1.10
CA ASP A 20 6.98 -10.83 -2.12
C ASP A 20 5.67 -10.32 -1.49
N LEU A 21 5.09 -9.26 -2.06
CA LEU A 21 3.78 -8.77 -1.63
C LEU A 21 2.67 -9.57 -2.28
N VAL A 22 1.78 -10.09 -1.44
CA VAL A 22 0.69 -10.96 -1.88
C VAL A 22 -0.67 -10.36 -1.59
N THR A 23 -1.56 -10.46 -2.56
CA THR A 23 -2.99 -10.42 -2.26
C THR A 23 -3.40 -11.79 -1.78
N LEU A 24 -3.84 -11.88 -0.53
CA LEU A 24 -4.42 -13.08 0.07
C LEU A 24 -5.93 -12.96 0.07
N GLN A 25 -6.61 -13.91 -0.59
CA GLN A 25 -8.06 -13.97 -0.64
C GLN A 25 -8.55 -15.28 0.00
N MET A 26 -9.47 -15.18 0.97
CA MET A 26 -10.20 -16.33 1.48
C MET A 26 -11.29 -16.73 0.48
N THR A 27 -11.18 -17.91 -0.12
CA THR A 27 -12.08 -18.35 -1.22
C THR A 27 -13.19 -19.28 -0.76
N GLY A 28 -13.19 -19.67 0.51
CA GLY A 28 -14.23 -20.50 1.10
C GLY A 28 -13.78 -21.19 2.38
N LYS A 29 -14.63 -22.08 2.88
CA LYS A 29 -14.35 -22.96 4.01
C LYS A 29 -14.52 -24.42 3.60
N GLU A 30 -13.68 -25.30 4.13
CA GLU A 30 -13.81 -26.75 4.00
C GLU A 30 -13.81 -27.42 5.37
N THR A 31 -14.63 -28.47 5.52
CA THR A 31 -14.62 -29.30 6.73
C THR A 31 -13.46 -30.29 6.62
N VAL A 32 -12.55 -30.25 7.60
CA VAL A 32 -11.41 -31.17 7.69
C VAL A 32 -11.47 -31.94 9.00
N THR A 33 -11.19 -33.23 8.96
CA THR A 33 -11.03 -34.05 10.16
C THR A 33 -9.60 -33.88 10.68
N VAL A 34 -9.46 -33.47 11.94
CA VAL A 34 -8.16 -33.31 12.62
C VAL A 34 -8.07 -34.20 13.84
N ASP A 35 -6.87 -34.72 14.11
CA ASP A 35 -6.58 -35.50 15.32
C ASP A 35 -6.20 -34.56 16.48
N VAL A 36 -7.06 -34.47 17.48
CA VAL A 36 -6.88 -33.62 18.67
C VAL A 36 -6.47 -34.47 19.86
N LYS A 37 -5.40 -34.07 20.57
CA LYS A 37 -4.98 -34.73 21.82
C LYS A 37 -6.08 -34.59 22.87
N GLN A 38 -6.58 -35.71 23.38
CA GLN A 38 -7.53 -35.70 24.48
C GLN A 38 -6.81 -35.30 25.76
N LYS A 39 -7.44 -34.45 26.57
CA LYS A 39 -6.93 -34.00 27.87
C LYS A 39 -7.81 -34.52 29.00
N GLY A 40 -7.22 -34.90 30.12
CA GLY A 40 -7.92 -35.25 31.35
C GLY A 40 -8.43 -34.01 32.09
N GLU A 41 -9.16 -34.23 33.19
CA GLU A 41 -9.72 -33.15 34.02
C GLU A 41 -8.65 -32.23 34.64
N ASP A 42 -7.40 -32.72 34.75
CA ASP A 42 -6.23 -31.97 35.18
C ASP A 42 -5.56 -31.15 34.06
N GLY A 43 -6.14 -31.16 32.86
CA GLY A 43 -5.63 -30.46 31.67
C GLY A 43 -4.42 -31.14 31.02
N LYS A 44 -3.95 -32.28 31.53
CA LYS A 44 -2.83 -33.04 30.95
C LYS A 44 -3.31 -33.99 29.84
N PRO A 45 -2.48 -34.25 28.82
CA PRO A 45 -2.85 -35.17 27.75
C PRO A 45 -3.08 -36.59 28.30
N LEU A 46 -4.23 -37.17 27.99
CA LEU A 46 -4.51 -38.57 28.29
C LEU A 46 -3.55 -39.44 27.49
N LEU A 47 -2.88 -40.36 28.17
CA LEU A 47 -1.94 -41.30 27.56
C LEU A 47 -2.59 -42.69 27.45
N ASP A 48 -2.26 -43.41 26.40
CA ASP A 48 -2.63 -44.81 26.23
C ASP A 48 -1.78 -45.72 27.14
N GLY A 49 -2.10 -47.02 27.15
CA GLY A 49 -1.36 -48.02 27.95
C GLY A 49 0.12 -48.18 27.58
N LYS A 50 0.63 -47.44 26.58
CA LYS A 50 2.04 -47.41 26.15
C LYS A 50 2.68 -46.03 26.39
N GLY A 51 2.00 -45.13 27.10
CA GLY A 51 2.50 -43.79 27.41
C GLY A 51 2.41 -42.79 26.25
N GLN A 52 1.66 -43.10 25.18
CA GLN A 52 1.48 -42.18 24.05
C GLN A 52 0.17 -41.39 24.16
N PRO A 53 0.11 -40.12 23.71
CA PRO A 53 -1.12 -39.34 23.77
C PRO A 53 -2.27 -39.98 22.99
N ILE A 54 -3.46 -40.05 23.59
CA ILE A 54 -4.68 -40.48 22.93
C ILE A 54 -5.22 -39.32 22.08
N TYR A 55 -5.46 -39.59 20.80
CA TYR A 55 -6.02 -38.63 19.86
C TYR A 55 -7.49 -38.93 19.57
N ARG A 56 -8.29 -37.89 19.36
CA ARG A 56 -9.68 -37.97 18.87
C ARG A 56 -9.78 -37.26 17.53
N LYS A 57 -10.45 -37.91 16.57
CA LYS A 57 -10.86 -37.25 15.33
C LYS A 57 -11.98 -36.26 15.60
N GLU A 58 -11.77 -35.02 15.23
CA GLU A 58 -12.76 -33.95 15.32
C GLU A 58 -12.87 -33.23 13.99
N GLU A 59 -14.09 -32.94 13.56
CA GLU A 59 -14.33 -32.12 12.39
C GLU A 59 -14.15 -30.64 12.73
N ARG A 60 -13.35 -29.95 11.93
CA ARG A 60 -13.07 -28.52 12.07
C ARG A 60 -13.25 -27.83 10.73
N GLU A 61 -13.75 -26.60 10.75
CA GLU A 61 -13.74 -25.75 9.56
C GLU A 61 -12.34 -25.18 9.33
N ARG A 62 -11.86 -25.28 8.08
CA ARG A 62 -10.62 -24.65 7.62
C ARG A 62 -10.90 -23.64 6.52
N ASN A 63 -10.17 -22.52 6.57
CA ASN A 63 -10.22 -21.52 5.51
C ASN A 63 -9.40 -22.00 4.30
N LYS A 64 -9.97 -21.82 3.10
CA LYS A 64 -9.26 -21.90 1.83
C LYS A 64 -8.70 -20.52 1.49
N TRP A 65 -7.42 -20.49 1.14
CA TRP A 65 -6.70 -19.27 0.81
C TRP A 65 -6.18 -19.38 -0.63
N THR A 66 -6.18 -18.26 -1.34
CA THR A 66 -5.39 -18.07 -2.56
C THR A 66 -4.45 -16.90 -2.35
N ALA A 67 -3.18 -17.05 -2.73
CA ALA A 67 -2.17 -16.01 -2.70
C ALA A 67 -1.79 -15.64 -4.13
N ARG A 68 -1.50 -14.36 -4.40
CA ARG A 68 -1.09 -13.88 -5.73
C ARG A 68 -0.13 -12.71 -5.59
N GLN A 69 0.88 -12.60 -6.45
CA GLN A 69 1.72 -11.39 -6.51
C GLN A 69 0.85 -10.15 -6.76
N ALA A 70 1.06 -9.13 -5.94
CA ALA A 70 0.30 -7.89 -6.02
C ALA A 70 0.78 -6.96 -7.15
N ILE A 71 2.07 -7.04 -7.52
CA ILE A 71 2.69 -6.23 -8.57
C ILE A 71 3.66 -7.10 -9.38
N ASP A 72 3.79 -6.78 -10.66
CA ASP A 72 4.77 -7.37 -11.57
C ASP A 72 6.21 -6.95 -11.16
N PRO A 73 7.11 -7.91 -10.86
CA PRO A 73 8.50 -7.63 -10.46
C PRO A 73 9.28 -6.78 -11.47
N THR A 74 8.87 -6.75 -12.75
CA THR A 74 9.54 -5.95 -13.79
C THR A 74 9.38 -4.44 -13.62
N VAL A 75 8.32 -4.00 -12.92
CA VAL A 75 8.03 -2.58 -12.64
C VAL A 75 9.03 -1.95 -11.67
N VAL A 76 9.67 -2.78 -10.83
CA VAL A 76 10.71 -2.37 -9.88
C VAL A 76 12.12 -2.86 -10.25
N SER A 77 12.23 -3.71 -11.27
CA SER A 77 13.51 -4.22 -11.74
C SER A 77 14.23 -3.15 -12.56
N ALA A 78 15.51 -2.90 -12.25
CA ALA A 78 16.38 -2.09 -13.09
C ALA A 78 16.86 -2.83 -14.35
N ASP A 79 16.41 -4.07 -14.59
CA ASP A 79 16.80 -4.82 -15.80
C ASP A 79 16.25 -4.10 -17.05
N THR A 80 17.17 -3.65 -17.90
CA THR A 80 16.95 -2.84 -19.11
C THR A 80 16.89 -3.69 -20.38
N ARG A 81 16.88 -5.02 -20.28
CA ARG A 81 16.94 -5.93 -21.44
C ARG A 81 15.69 -5.90 -22.34
N SER A 82 14.59 -5.29 -21.90
CA SER A 82 13.37 -5.07 -22.69
C SER A 82 12.85 -3.64 -22.49
N MET A 83 13.62 -2.63 -22.90
CA MET A 83 13.16 -1.24 -22.84
C MET A 83 12.05 -0.98 -23.86
N THR A 84 11.01 -0.29 -23.40
CA THR A 84 9.99 0.31 -24.27
C THR A 84 10.67 1.21 -25.31
N PRO A 85 10.28 1.17 -26.60
CA PRO A 85 10.82 2.05 -27.61
C PRO A 85 10.68 3.52 -27.18
N PRO A 86 11.65 4.41 -27.49
CA PRO A 86 11.61 5.79 -27.01
C PRO A 86 10.30 6.53 -27.29
N GLY A 87 9.67 6.28 -28.45
CA GLY A 87 8.41 6.90 -28.86
C GLY A 87 7.16 6.51 -28.02
N GLU A 88 7.26 5.47 -27.19
CA GLU A 88 6.20 5.04 -26.28
C GLU A 88 6.46 5.47 -24.83
N LEU A 89 7.60 6.11 -24.57
CA LEU A 89 7.90 6.70 -23.27
C LEU A 89 7.01 7.91 -23.02
N LEU A 90 6.67 8.09 -21.75
CA LEU A 90 5.99 9.27 -21.26
C LEU A 90 7.01 10.24 -20.69
N ALA A 91 6.74 11.53 -20.86
CA ALA A 91 7.56 12.59 -20.31
C ALA A 91 6.81 13.32 -19.20
N TYR A 92 7.55 13.78 -18.21
CA TYR A 92 7.12 14.77 -17.24
C TYR A 92 8.11 15.94 -17.26
N SER A 93 7.58 17.17 -17.29
CA SER A 93 8.37 18.39 -17.35
C SER A 93 9.03 18.68 -16.00
N LEU A 94 10.36 18.82 -15.95
CA LEU A 94 11.02 19.23 -14.71
C LEU A 94 10.62 20.65 -14.31
N LYS A 95 10.30 21.51 -15.28
CA LYS A 95 9.73 22.84 -15.00
C LYS A 95 8.43 22.73 -14.20
N ASP A 96 7.53 21.82 -14.57
CA ASP A 96 6.27 21.60 -13.86
C ASP A 96 6.48 20.93 -12.49
N TRP A 97 7.56 20.18 -12.34
CA TRP A 97 7.97 19.65 -11.04
C TRP A 97 8.47 20.78 -10.12
N ASN A 98 9.35 21.64 -10.64
CA ASN A 98 9.94 22.76 -9.92
C ASN A 98 8.90 23.80 -9.49
N THR A 99 7.85 24.05 -10.27
CA THR A 99 6.79 25.02 -9.89
C THR A 99 6.05 24.62 -8.60
N LEU A 100 6.02 23.33 -8.27
CA LEU A 100 5.38 22.80 -7.06
C LEU A 100 6.38 22.63 -5.91
N GLN A 101 7.68 22.75 -6.17
CA GLN A 101 8.73 22.37 -5.22
C GLN A 101 8.81 23.29 -4.00
N ALA A 102 8.56 24.58 -4.17
CA ALA A 102 8.49 25.52 -3.04
C ALA A 102 7.41 25.12 -2.00
N GLY A 103 6.28 24.57 -2.46
CA GLY A 103 5.22 24.07 -1.58
C GLY A 103 5.64 22.78 -0.84
N VAL A 104 6.38 21.89 -1.53
CA VAL A 104 6.95 20.69 -0.90
C VAL A 104 7.96 21.07 0.18
N GLU A 105 8.84 22.04 -0.09
CA GLU A 105 9.80 22.57 0.88
C GLU A 105 9.12 23.19 2.09
N GLU A 106 8.05 23.97 1.88
CA GLU A 106 7.28 24.56 2.99
C GLU A 106 6.67 23.48 3.88
N LEU A 107 6.08 22.44 3.28
CA LEU A 107 5.50 21.31 4.01
C LEU A 107 6.58 20.50 4.75
N ALA A 108 7.72 20.24 4.13
CA ALA A 108 8.85 19.56 4.78
C ALA A 108 9.40 20.39 5.96
N LYS A 109 9.50 21.71 5.80
CA LYS A 109 9.91 22.63 6.86
C LYS A 109 8.93 22.64 8.03
N LYS A 110 7.62 22.58 7.77
CA LYS A 110 6.59 22.41 8.82
C LYS A 110 6.75 21.09 9.58
N ALA A 111 7.25 20.05 8.91
CA ALA A 111 7.61 18.78 9.52
C ALA A 111 9.00 18.78 10.19
N GLY A 112 9.67 19.95 10.29
CA GLY A 112 10.97 20.08 10.96
C GLY A 112 12.17 19.65 10.12
N VAL A 113 11.99 19.48 8.81
CA VAL A 113 13.03 18.97 7.91
C VAL A 113 13.52 20.04 6.94
N SER A 114 14.83 20.11 6.79
CA SER A 114 15.48 20.87 5.72
C SER A 114 15.84 19.91 4.59
N LEU A 115 15.33 20.17 3.39
CA LEU A 115 15.65 19.38 2.22
C LEU A 115 17.01 19.81 1.64
N PRO A 116 17.80 18.89 1.08
CA PRO A 116 19.05 19.23 0.41
C PRO A 116 18.77 19.86 -0.96
N ASP A 117 19.76 20.56 -1.50
CA ASP A 117 19.74 20.98 -2.90
C ASP A 117 20.00 19.77 -3.82
N TRP A 118 19.26 19.68 -4.92
CA TRP A 118 19.46 18.64 -5.94
C TRP A 118 19.93 19.27 -7.27
N PRO A 119 21.24 19.55 -7.42
CA PRO A 119 21.75 20.14 -8.64
C PRO A 119 21.78 19.14 -9.80
N GLY A 120 21.65 19.65 -11.03
CA GLY A 120 21.88 18.88 -12.24
C GLY A 120 20.76 17.92 -12.64
N LEU A 121 19.53 18.16 -12.20
CA LEU A 121 18.38 17.38 -12.66
C LEU A 121 18.07 17.66 -14.15
N PRO A 122 17.65 16.65 -14.93
CA PRO A 122 17.38 16.80 -16.35
C PRO A 122 16.06 17.52 -16.62
N ASP A 123 15.98 18.30 -17.70
CA ASP A 123 14.80 19.11 -18.08
C ASP A 123 13.51 18.30 -18.27
N ALA A 124 13.63 17.03 -18.65
CA ALA A 124 12.53 16.11 -18.86
C ALA A 124 12.78 14.78 -18.13
N LEU A 125 11.73 14.27 -17.49
CA LEU A 125 11.73 13.05 -16.71
C LEU A 125 10.97 11.97 -17.48
N TRP A 126 11.62 10.84 -17.72
CA TRP A 126 11.13 9.82 -18.65
C TRP A 126 10.70 8.55 -17.92
N MET A 127 9.59 7.98 -18.34
CA MET A 127 9.10 6.72 -17.78
C MET A 127 8.34 5.89 -18.79
N GLU A 128 8.29 4.59 -18.52
CA GLU A 128 7.47 3.65 -19.27
C GLU A 128 5.96 3.85 -18.97
N PRO A 129 5.07 3.37 -19.85
CA PRO A 129 3.63 3.39 -19.61
C PRO A 129 3.18 2.70 -18.32
N ALA A 130 3.96 1.76 -17.79
CA ALA A 130 3.72 1.12 -16.49
C ALA A 130 4.16 1.97 -15.28
N GLY A 131 4.76 3.16 -15.50
CA GLY A 131 5.22 4.07 -14.45
C GLY A 131 6.66 3.85 -13.98
N LYS A 132 7.33 2.82 -14.52
CA LYS A 132 8.76 2.57 -14.28
C LYS A 132 9.60 3.70 -14.86
N GLY A 133 10.35 4.38 -14.01
CA GLY A 133 11.29 5.42 -14.40
C GLY A 133 12.44 4.85 -15.23
N VAL A 134 12.89 5.64 -16.20
CA VAL A 134 14.06 5.30 -17.01
C VAL A 134 15.06 6.47 -17.00
N PRO A 135 16.36 6.18 -17.23
CA PRO A 135 17.33 7.22 -17.53
C PRO A 135 16.89 8.05 -18.73
N SER A 136 17.45 9.26 -18.83
CA SER A 136 17.23 10.13 -19.99
C SER A 136 17.64 9.39 -21.27
N PRO A 137 16.73 9.19 -22.24
CA PRO A 137 17.05 8.45 -23.45
C PRO A 137 17.99 9.27 -24.35
N ASP A 138 18.94 8.60 -24.99
CA ASP A 138 19.86 9.23 -25.96
C ASP A 138 19.13 9.92 -27.11
N ARG A 139 17.98 9.35 -27.52
CA ARG A 139 17.08 9.92 -28.52
C ARG A 139 15.72 10.20 -27.90
N GLN A 140 15.42 11.47 -27.74
CA GLN A 140 14.12 11.92 -27.24
C GLN A 140 13.06 11.82 -28.36
N PRO A 141 11.81 11.47 -28.04
CA PRO A 141 10.67 11.66 -28.92
C PRO A 141 10.57 13.11 -29.40
N ASP A 142 10.25 13.30 -30.69
CA ASP A 142 10.15 14.65 -31.28
C ASP A 142 8.99 15.47 -30.66
N ASN A 143 7.93 14.80 -30.20
CA ASN A 143 6.77 15.42 -29.55
C ASN A 143 6.28 14.53 -28.40
N PRO A 144 6.91 14.59 -27.22
CA PRO A 144 6.49 13.77 -26.09
C PRO A 144 5.15 14.25 -25.56
N THR A 145 4.28 13.31 -25.19
CA THR A 145 3.00 13.66 -24.55
C THR A 145 3.26 14.09 -23.11
N LEU A 146 2.92 15.35 -22.80
CA LEU A 146 3.03 15.89 -21.45
C LEU A 146 1.72 15.75 -20.67
N PRO A 147 1.77 15.65 -19.32
CA PRO A 147 0.57 15.53 -18.50
C PRO A 147 -0.30 16.79 -18.57
N ALA A 148 -1.62 16.61 -18.58
CA ALA A 148 -2.54 17.74 -18.51
C ALA A 148 -2.44 18.45 -17.14
N PRO A 149 -2.58 19.80 -17.10
CA PRO A 149 -2.60 20.54 -15.85
C PRO A 149 -3.70 20.04 -14.90
N SER A 150 -3.37 19.97 -13.61
CA SER A 150 -4.31 19.56 -12.57
C SER A 150 -4.61 20.72 -11.63
N ARG A 151 -5.89 20.98 -11.34
CA ARG A 151 -6.33 21.98 -10.34
C ARG A 151 -5.94 21.60 -8.91
N GLU A 152 -5.66 20.32 -8.68
CA GLU A 152 -5.27 19.80 -7.38
C GLU A 152 -3.74 19.79 -7.20
N ALA A 153 -2.97 20.22 -8.22
CA ALA A 153 -1.51 20.23 -8.16
C ALA A 153 -1.00 21.07 -6.98
N GLY A 154 0.00 20.56 -6.27
CA GLY A 154 0.59 21.15 -5.06
C GLY A 154 -0.14 20.80 -3.76
N LYS A 155 -1.35 20.23 -3.81
CA LYS A 155 -2.05 19.80 -2.58
C LYS A 155 -1.40 18.57 -1.97
N ALA A 156 -1.23 18.58 -0.66
CA ALA A 156 -0.65 17.47 0.08
C ALA A 156 -1.55 16.23 0.02
N LEU A 157 -0.95 15.06 -0.22
CA LEU A 157 -1.67 13.79 -0.33
C LEU A 157 -1.26 12.84 0.79
N PHE A 158 0.03 12.61 0.97
CA PHE A 158 0.50 11.58 1.89
C PHE A 158 1.70 12.05 2.67
N GLN A 159 1.74 11.64 3.94
CA GLN A 159 2.88 11.86 4.82
C GLN A 159 3.15 10.59 5.63
N ALA A 160 4.42 10.25 5.81
CA ALA A 160 4.85 9.20 6.71
C ALA A 160 5.96 9.73 7.61
N MET A 161 5.90 9.37 8.90
CA MET A 161 6.98 9.58 9.85
C MET A 161 7.65 8.25 10.16
N ASP A 162 8.93 8.28 10.52
CA ASP A 162 9.63 7.11 11.09
C ASP A 162 9.37 6.96 12.60
N ALA A 163 10.07 6.01 13.22
CA ALA A 163 9.94 5.74 14.65
C ALA A 163 10.42 6.90 15.52
N GLU A 164 11.37 7.68 15.01
CA GLU A 164 11.95 8.88 15.62
C GLU A 164 11.11 10.15 15.38
N GLN A 165 9.92 10.03 14.76
CA GLN A 165 9.06 11.16 14.37
C GLN A 165 9.68 12.09 13.34
N GLN A 166 10.67 11.63 12.58
CA GLN A 166 11.22 12.37 11.44
C GLN A 166 10.41 12.05 10.18
N LEU A 167 10.32 13.03 9.28
CA LEU A 167 9.60 12.87 8.03
C LEU A 167 10.29 11.80 7.16
N LYS A 168 9.63 10.69 6.89
CA LYS A 168 10.15 9.66 5.99
C LYS A 168 9.63 9.79 4.56
N LEU A 169 8.41 10.28 4.39
CA LEU A 169 7.82 10.51 3.07
C LEU A 169 6.84 11.67 3.12
N LEU A 170 6.87 12.51 2.08
CA LEU A 170 5.89 13.55 1.82
C LEU A 170 5.58 13.55 0.33
N LEU A 171 4.30 13.40 -0.01
CA LEU A 171 3.83 13.42 -1.40
C LEU A 171 2.71 14.45 -1.56
N VAL A 172 2.82 15.25 -2.61
CA VAL A 172 1.81 16.19 -3.09
C VAL A 172 1.30 15.74 -4.46
N LYS A 173 0.10 16.19 -4.82
CA LYS A 173 -0.45 15.96 -6.15
C LYS A 173 0.36 16.75 -7.18
N ALA A 174 0.69 16.12 -8.31
CA ALA A 174 1.34 16.76 -9.45
C ALA A 174 0.36 16.90 -10.64
N HIS A 175 0.82 17.31 -11.81
CA HIS A 175 -0.05 17.35 -13.01
C HIS A 175 -0.42 15.93 -13.50
N GLY A 176 -1.52 15.80 -14.26
CA GLY A 176 -2.03 14.52 -14.77
C GLY A 176 -2.23 13.43 -13.71
N ASP A 177 -1.73 12.23 -13.96
CA ASP A 177 -1.78 11.06 -13.06
C ASP A 177 -0.56 10.95 -12.14
N TYR A 178 0.12 12.06 -11.90
CA TYR A 178 1.38 12.06 -11.18
C TYR A 178 1.22 12.60 -9.76
N VAL A 179 2.18 12.21 -8.94
CA VAL A 179 2.47 12.76 -7.61
C VAL A 179 3.95 13.08 -7.53
N GLN A 180 4.33 14.03 -6.68
CA GLN A 180 5.73 14.35 -6.46
C GLN A 180 5.99 14.66 -5.00
N GLY A 181 7.26 14.69 -4.60
CA GLY A 181 7.65 15.12 -3.27
C GLY A 181 9.01 14.57 -2.90
N VAL A 182 9.14 14.10 -1.67
CA VAL A 182 10.41 13.63 -1.12
C VAL A 182 10.25 12.35 -0.30
N VAL A 183 11.30 11.54 -0.31
CA VAL A 183 11.42 10.33 0.52
C VAL A 183 12.80 10.28 1.16
N LEU A 184 12.86 10.01 2.46
CA LEU A 184 14.09 9.66 3.16
C LEU A 184 14.44 8.21 2.83
N HIS A 185 15.53 8.01 2.10
CA HIS A 185 15.98 6.69 1.68
C HIS A 185 17.51 6.66 1.62
N ASP A 186 18.12 5.60 2.12
CA ASP A 186 19.58 5.52 2.36
C ASP A 186 20.09 6.73 3.18
N ASP A 187 19.34 7.12 4.21
CA ASP A 187 19.62 8.26 5.11
C ASP A 187 19.71 9.64 4.43
N VAL A 188 19.22 9.77 3.20
CA VAL A 188 19.19 11.04 2.44
C VAL A 188 17.80 11.32 1.88
N TYR A 189 17.37 12.58 1.91
CA TYR A 189 16.13 12.99 1.24
C TYR A 189 16.32 13.02 -0.27
N LYS A 190 15.56 12.17 -0.95
CA LYS A 190 15.55 12.02 -2.39
C LYS A 190 14.31 12.69 -2.98
N PRO A 191 14.45 13.46 -4.08
CA PRO A 191 13.32 14.00 -4.79
C PRO A 191 12.66 12.87 -5.57
N VAL A 192 11.34 12.81 -5.53
CA VAL A 192 10.59 11.70 -6.16
C VAL A 192 9.51 12.20 -7.09
N LEU A 193 9.28 11.42 -8.14
CA LEU A 193 8.14 11.50 -9.02
C LEU A 193 7.45 10.13 -9.06
N GLY A 194 6.19 10.10 -8.65
CA GLY A 194 5.35 8.92 -8.71
C GLY A 194 4.26 9.04 -9.75
N ARG A 195 3.76 7.90 -10.22
CA ARG A 195 2.64 7.84 -11.15
C ARG A 195 1.59 6.84 -10.68
N LEU A 196 0.33 7.26 -10.77
CA LEU A 196 -0.83 6.43 -10.55
C LEU A 196 -1.05 5.56 -11.78
N CYS A 197 -0.94 4.25 -11.59
CA CYS A 197 -0.97 3.24 -12.62
C CYS A 197 -2.02 2.17 -12.29
N LYS A 198 -2.38 1.39 -13.30
CA LYS A 198 -3.19 0.18 -13.12
C LYS A 198 -2.35 -1.01 -13.56
N ASN A 199 -2.33 -2.08 -12.77
CA ASN A 199 -1.68 -3.30 -13.19
C ASN A 199 -2.48 -3.99 -14.32
N ALA A 200 -1.96 -5.07 -14.89
CA ALA A 200 -2.62 -5.81 -15.98
C ALA A 200 -4.04 -6.31 -15.65
N ARG A 201 -4.40 -6.40 -14.36
CA ARG A 201 -5.74 -6.80 -13.89
C ARG A 201 -6.63 -5.61 -13.50
N GLY A 202 -6.16 -4.38 -13.74
CA GLY A 202 -6.89 -3.15 -13.47
C GLY A 202 -6.78 -2.63 -12.03
N ALA A 203 -6.01 -3.30 -11.14
CA ALA A 203 -5.87 -2.84 -9.76
C ALA A 203 -4.97 -1.59 -9.70
N PRO A 204 -5.39 -0.54 -8.98
CA PRO A 204 -4.63 0.70 -8.86
C PRO A 204 -3.39 0.49 -8.01
N HIS A 205 -2.28 1.08 -8.43
CA HIS A 205 -1.06 1.19 -7.64
C HIS A 205 -0.35 2.50 -8.02
N MET A 206 0.57 2.92 -7.18
CA MET A 206 1.44 4.06 -7.44
C MET A 206 2.86 3.55 -7.64
N THR A 207 3.49 3.88 -8.75
CA THR A 207 4.95 3.73 -8.88
C THR A 207 5.63 4.93 -8.26
N LEU A 208 6.83 4.74 -7.73
CA LEU A 208 7.64 5.82 -7.16
C LEU A 208 9.05 5.73 -7.72
N ASN A 209 9.52 6.85 -8.29
CA ASN A 209 10.85 6.95 -8.88
C ASN A 209 11.64 8.06 -8.19
N GLU A 210 12.90 7.80 -7.94
CA GLU A 210 13.91 8.78 -7.56
C GLU A 210 14.26 9.62 -8.79
N ILE A 211 14.33 10.94 -8.63
CA ILE A 211 14.83 11.85 -9.66
C ILE A 211 16.33 12.02 -9.44
N THR A 212 17.12 11.60 -10.43
CA THR A 212 18.59 11.67 -10.41
C THR A 212 19.08 12.55 -11.58
N PRO A 213 20.35 12.99 -11.57
CA PRO A 213 20.94 13.67 -12.72
C PRO A 213 20.87 12.87 -14.02
N ASP A 214 20.89 11.54 -13.94
CA ASP A 214 20.81 10.66 -15.10
C ASP A 214 19.35 10.42 -15.58
N GLY A 215 18.35 10.88 -14.83
CA GLY A 215 16.92 10.65 -15.12
C GLY A 215 16.19 9.96 -13.97
N LEU A 216 15.09 9.28 -14.28
CA LEU A 216 14.28 8.60 -13.28
C LEU A 216 14.84 7.20 -12.99
N LYS A 217 14.93 6.88 -11.70
CA LYS A 217 15.31 5.55 -11.22
C LYS A 217 14.18 4.95 -10.40
N PRO A 218 13.75 3.70 -10.67
CA PRO A 218 12.73 3.04 -9.85
C PRO A 218 13.15 2.97 -8.38
N LEU A 219 12.32 3.54 -7.50
CA LEU A 219 12.56 3.59 -6.05
C LEU A 219 11.61 2.66 -5.30
N GLY A 220 10.39 2.47 -5.80
CA GLY A 220 9.42 1.60 -5.14
C GLY A 220 8.02 1.76 -5.70
N TYR A 221 7.04 1.33 -4.92
CA TYR A 221 5.63 1.44 -5.26
C TYR A 221 4.75 1.55 -4.00
N GLY A 222 3.52 2.00 -4.18
CA GLY A 222 2.50 2.08 -3.13
C GLY A 222 1.15 1.53 -3.57
N ASN A 223 0.36 1.06 -2.60
CA ASN A 223 -1.01 0.62 -2.82
C ASN A 223 -1.95 1.31 -1.83
N PRO A 224 -3.18 1.65 -2.25
CA PRO A 224 -4.20 2.18 -1.34
C PRO A 224 -4.64 1.10 -0.34
N ILE A 225 -4.97 1.51 0.88
CA ILE A 225 -5.51 0.64 1.92
C ILE A 225 -7.04 0.80 1.94
N ASN A 226 -7.78 -0.13 1.32
CA ASN A 226 -9.25 -0.04 1.17
C ASN A 226 -10.06 -0.86 2.19
N ASN A 227 -9.43 -1.81 2.90
CA ASN A 227 -10.15 -2.84 3.67
C ASN A 227 -9.91 -2.79 5.19
N ASP A 228 -9.43 -1.65 5.73
CA ASP A 228 -9.21 -1.52 7.17
C ASP A 228 -10.17 -0.51 7.80
N THR A 229 -10.84 -0.92 8.87
CA THR A 229 -11.84 -0.09 9.56
C THR A 229 -11.09 0.97 10.37
N GLY A 230 -10.95 2.17 9.81
CA GLY A 230 -10.20 3.27 10.41
C GLY A 230 -8.90 3.66 9.73
N SER A 231 -8.61 3.11 8.54
CA SER A 231 -7.57 3.67 7.67
C SER A 231 -8.16 4.80 6.83
N PHE A 232 -7.54 5.98 6.89
CA PHE A 232 -8.10 7.24 6.36
C PHE A 232 -7.60 7.52 4.95
N ASN A 233 -7.97 6.64 4.01
CA ASN A 233 -7.44 6.70 2.65
C ASN A 233 -5.89 6.76 2.69
N ASP A 234 -5.28 5.83 3.44
CA ASP A 234 -3.83 5.73 3.60
C ASP A 234 -3.21 4.89 2.47
N TYR A 235 -1.89 5.03 2.32
CA TYR A 235 -1.10 4.24 1.39
C TYR A 235 -0.06 3.40 2.13
N VAL A 236 0.18 2.20 1.61
CA VAL A 236 1.35 1.39 2.00
C VAL A 236 2.36 1.37 0.87
N PHE A 237 3.55 1.87 1.13
CA PHE A 237 4.67 1.90 0.22
C PHE A 237 5.68 0.79 0.53
N ARG A 238 6.29 0.27 -0.54
CA ARG A 238 7.45 -0.60 -0.51
C ARG A 238 8.56 0.09 -1.29
N LEU A 239 9.63 0.44 -0.58
CA LEU A 239 10.84 1.01 -1.18
C LEU A 239 11.84 -0.12 -1.46
N ASN A 240 12.60 0.04 -2.53
CA ASN A 240 13.66 -0.88 -2.92
C ASN A 240 14.73 -0.93 -1.82
N ASN A 241 15.30 -2.10 -1.56
CA ASN A 241 16.31 -2.30 -0.50
C ASN A 241 15.87 -1.96 0.94
N GLU A 242 14.61 -1.57 1.19
CA GLU A 242 14.08 -1.43 2.53
C GLU A 242 13.36 -2.70 2.99
N PRO A 243 13.67 -3.26 4.18
CA PRO A 243 13.02 -4.46 4.68
C PRO A 243 11.60 -4.18 5.19
N GLN A 244 11.32 -2.98 5.67
CA GLN A 244 10.03 -2.61 6.24
C GLN A 244 9.10 -1.99 5.18
N ARG A 245 7.80 -1.99 5.48
CA ARG A 245 6.80 -1.27 4.69
C ARG A 245 6.63 0.12 5.28
N LEU A 246 6.45 1.10 4.43
CA LEU A 246 6.22 2.48 4.84
C LEU A 246 4.73 2.79 4.76
N TYR A 247 4.11 3.05 5.90
CA TYR A 247 2.70 3.43 5.98
C TYR A 247 2.60 4.95 5.93
N ALA A 248 1.96 5.47 4.89
CA ALA A 248 1.79 6.89 4.66
C ALA A 248 0.33 7.29 4.89
N GLN A 249 0.14 8.18 5.86
CA GLN A 249 -1.17 8.70 6.24
C GLN A 249 -1.71 9.65 5.18
N GLY A 250 -3.01 9.51 4.87
CA GLY A 250 -3.74 10.48 4.06
C GLY A 250 -3.88 11.83 4.76
N LEU A 251 -3.41 12.91 4.14
CA LEU A 251 -3.59 14.28 4.61
C LEU A 251 -4.92 14.89 4.14
N GLU A 252 -5.78 15.30 5.08
CA GLU A 252 -7.10 15.90 4.82
C GLU A 252 -7.92 15.17 3.72
N PRO A 253 -8.04 13.83 3.80
CA PRO A 253 -8.68 13.06 2.74
C PRO A 253 -10.15 13.47 2.51
N GLU A 254 -10.85 13.94 3.55
CA GLU A 254 -12.22 14.46 3.51
C GLU A 254 -12.39 15.72 2.65
N LYS A 255 -11.31 16.49 2.43
CA LYS A 255 -11.33 17.69 1.59
C LYS A 255 -11.07 17.38 0.11
N ARG A 256 -10.77 16.13 -0.23
CA ARG A 256 -10.40 15.74 -1.60
C ARG A 256 -11.63 15.47 -2.46
N PRO A 257 -11.64 15.95 -3.72
CA PRO A 257 -12.69 15.60 -4.67
C PRO A 257 -12.82 14.08 -4.87
N ALA A 258 -14.04 13.59 -5.06
CA ALA A 258 -14.31 12.16 -5.30
C ALA A 258 -13.51 11.60 -6.50
N ALA A 259 -13.37 12.38 -7.57
CA ALA A 259 -12.58 12.00 -8.74
C ALA A 259 -11.11 11.75 -8.38
N LEU A 260 -10.51 12.59 -7.52
CA LEU A 260 -9.13 12.40 -7.07
C LEU A 260 -9.00 11.14 -6.20
N GLN A 261 -9.99 10.83 -5.37
CA GLN A 261 -9.96 9.61 -4.56
C GLN A 261 -10.05 8.34 -5.39
N GLN A 262 -10.92 8.32 -6.40
CA GLN A 262 -11.01 7.22 -7.35
C GLN A 262 -9.71 7.07 -8.14
N GLN A 263 -9.09 8.18 -8.54
CA GLN A 263 -7.79 8.19 -9.22
C GLN A 263 -6.69 7.60 -8.32
N LEU A 264 -6.74 7.89 -7.02
CA LEU A 264 -5.87 7.29 -6.00
C LEU A 264 -6.25 5.83 -5.65
N GLY A 265 -7.27 5.26 -6.27
CA GLY A 265 -7.64 3.86 -6.09
C GLY A 265 -8.40 3.54 -4.81
N PHE A 266 -9.02 4.53 -4.15
CA PHE A 266 -9.87 4.31 -2.99
C PHE A 266 -11.30 3.94 -3.39
N ASP A 267 -11.83 2.88 -2.76
CA ASP A 267 -13.16 2.35 -3.06
C ASP A 267 -14.30 3.08 -2.30
N SER A 268 -13.96 3.78 -1.22
CA SER A 268 -14.91 4.49 -0.36
C SER A 268 -14.59 5.97 -0.25
N ALA A 269 -15.64 6.78 -0.03
CA ALA A 269 -15.46 8.17 0.34
C ALA A 269 -14.76 8.27 1.71
N PRO A 270 -13.98 9.33 1.95
CA PRO A 270 -13.24 9.49 3.19
C PRO A 270 -14.22 9.84 4.29
N VAL A 271 -14.07 9.18 5.42
CA VAL A 271 -14.84 9.49 6.61
C VAL A 271 -13.93 10.31 7.52
N ALA A 272 -14.39 11.47 7.98
CA ALA A 272 -13.62 12.31 8.89
C ALA A 272 -13.29 11.51 10.17
N PRO A 273 -12.09 11.70 10.77
CA PRO A 273 -11.67 10.98 11.98
C PRO A 273 -12.71 10.99 13.10
N ASP A 274 -13.37 12.13 13.31
CA ASP A 274 -14.37 12.31 14.36
C ASP A 274 -15.65 11.49 14.15
N GLN A 275 -15.99 11.18 12.89
CA GLN A 275 -17.19 10.41 12.54
C GLN A 275 -17.02 8.90 12.80
N LEU A 276 -15.77 8.42 12.94
CA LEU A 276 -15.49 7.02 13.28
C LEU A 276 -15.58 6.75 14.79
N VAL A 277 -15.37 7.75 15.63
CA VAL A 277 -15.55 7.65 17.09
C VAL A 277 -17.01 7.35 17.43
N VAL A 278 -17.95 7.98 16.72
CA VAL A 278 -19.40 7.80 16.91
C VAL A 278 -19.87 6.38 16.54
N ARG A 279 -19.21 5.71 15.58
CA ARG A 279 -19.51 4.31 15.22
C ARG A 279 -18.93 3.27 16.19
N ARG A 280 -18.04 3.66 17.10
CA ARG A 280 -17.43 2.76 18.10
C ARG A 280 -18.25 2.62 19.37
N GLU A 281 -19.19 3.51 19.63
CA GLU A 281 -20.18 3.27 20.67
C GLU A 281 -21.22 2.29 20.11
N PRO A 282 -21.29 1.04 20.58
CA PRO A 282 -22.48 0.26 20.34
C PRO A 282 -23.63 1.05 20.96
N GLU A 283 -24.66 1.36 20.17
CA GLU A 283 -25.95 1.71 20.74
C GLU A 283 -26.26 0.62 21.76
N SER A 284 -26.24 1.01 23.04
CA SER A 284 -26.63 0.15 24.15
C SER A 284 -28.08 -0.20 23.89
N GLY A 285 -28.31 -1.35 23.24
CA GLY A 285 -29.64 -1.88 23.04
C GLY A 285 -30.25 -2.09 24.41
N HIS A 286 -31.09 -1.16 24.85
CA HIS A 286 -32.02 -1.38 25.95
C HIS A 286 -33.07 -2.41 25.50
N ARG A 287 -32.64 -3.68 25.42
CA ARG A 287 -33.53 -4.83 25.44
C ARG A 287 -33.85 -5.12 26.89
N HIS A 288 -34.86 -4.43 27.41
CA HIS A 288 -35.59 -4.95 28.57
C HIS A 288 -36.21 -6.29 28.15
N THR A 289 -35.63 -7.38 28.66
CA THR A 289 -36.24 -8.71 28.61
C THR A 289 -37.16 -8.92 29.81
N PRO A 290 -38.16 -9.80 29.68
CA PRO A 290 -39.44 -9.71 30.39
C PRO A 290 -39.41 -10.36 31.77
N THR A 291 -40.07 -9.72 32.75
CA THR A 291 -40.34 -10.32 34.06
C THR A 291 -41.75 -10.92 34.06
N MET A 292 -41.85 -12.25 33.99
CA MET A 292 -43.08 -12.95 34.37
C MET A 292 -43.23 -12.98 35.89
N PRO A 293 -44.43 -12.77 36.46
CA PRO A 293 -44.75 -13.26 37.79
C PRO A 293 -45.43 -14.64 37.70
N ARG A 294 -45.00 -15.56 38.57
CA ARG A 294 -45.58 -16.87 38.84
C ARG A 294 -46.90 -16.73 39.65
N PRO A 295 -47.73 -17.79 39.76
CA PRO A 295 -49.16 -17.74 40.07
C PRO A 295 -49.49 -17.72 41.57
N GLY A 296 -50.69 -17.21 41.90
CA GLY A 296 -51.35 -17.40 43.19
C GLY A 296 -52.44 -16.37 43.48
N HIS A 297 -53.69 -16.69 43.14
CA HIS A 297 -54.91 -16.67 43.98
C HIS A 297 -56.18 -16.78 43.11
#